data_AF-A0A2E2UBG4-F1
#
_entry.id   AF-A0A2E2UBG4-F1
#
_cell.length_a   1.000
_cell.length_b   1.000
_cell.length_c   1.000
_cell.angle_alpha   90.00
_cell.angle_beta   90.00
_cell.angle_gamma   90.00
#
_symmetry.space_group_name_H-M   'P 1'
#
loop_
_entity.id
_entity.type
_entity.pdbx_description
1 polymer ?
#
loop_
_entity_poly.entity_id
_entity_poly.type
_entity_poly.pdbx_seq_one_letter_code
_entity_poly.pdbx_strand_id
1 'polypeptide(L)'
;MDKKTDKIILSSENLSEYFYGCLSDVNRQANCPLPQEFILYSSEVMHKYAISENYFVNDSKERVLGMELLQAEEKTLSEKKEIYREIGDLVLFQLGVFPQRINSKTPSKGYYLNIGRSAYTKAAHLNCSFYDIPNFYHLLSTSLENLVKILTHAAESFSHESLEQYLLENDDAVIDFSFSTKKIAN
;
A
#
# COMPACT_ATOMS: atom_id res chain seq x y z
N MET A 1 -2.99 20.13 33.29
CA MET A 1 -3.63 18.81 33.05
C MET A 1 -2.95 18.24 31.83
N ASP A 2 -1.87 17.49 32.05
CA ASP A 2 -1.07 16.90 30.99
C ASP A 2 -1.82 15.70 30.40
N LYS A 3 -2.15 15.78 29.11
CA LYS A 3 -2.61 14.62 28.34
C LYS A 3 -1.39 13.73 28.14
N LYS A 4 -1.35 12.63 28.89
CA LYS A 4 -0.37 11.56 28.71
C LYS A 4 -0.65 10.92 27.34
N THR A 5 0.17 11.26 26.35
CA THR A 5 0.16 10.59 25.05
C THR A 5 0.72 9.20 25.29
N ASP A 6 -0.15 8.20 25.42
CA ASP A 6 0.27 6.81 25.57
C ASP A 6 0.99 6.41 24.27
N LYS A 7 2.32 6.33 24.34
CA LYS A 7 3.19 5.91 23.25
C LYS A 7 2.89 4.44 22.98
N ILE A 8 2.09 4.16 21.95
CA ILE A 8 1.79 2.77 21.53
C ILE A 8 3.08 2.19 20.95
N ILE A 9 3.72 1.29 21.69
CA ILE A 9 4.85 0.51 21.21
C ILE A 9 4.27 -0.68 20.43
N LEU A 10 4.23 -0.58 19.10
CA LEU A 10 3.81 -1.66 18.22
C LEU A 10 5.03 -2.55 17.92
N SER A 11 5.01 -3.80 18.39
CA SER A 11 5.93 -4.83 17.90
C SER A 11 5.53 -5.21 16.46
N SER A 12 6.49 -5.64 15.63
CA SER A 12 6.23 -6.06 14.24
C SER A 12 5.16 -7.15 14.13
N GLU A 13 5.10 -8.05 15.11
CA GLU A 13 4.08 -9.11 15.24
C GLU A 13 2.65 -8.57 15.39
N ASN A 14 2.47 -7.34 15.89
CA ASN A 14 1.16 -6.71 16.12
C ASN A 14 0.75 -5.70 15.02
N LEU A 15 1.61 -5.45 14.03
CA LEU A 15 1.35 -4.38 13.06
C LEU A 15 0.29 -4.78 12.02
N SER A 16 0.28 -6.04 11.57
CA SER A 16 -0.78 -6.53 10.68
C SER A 16 -2.14 -6.53 11.39
N GLU A 17 -2.19 -6.97 12.66
CA GLU A 17 -3.42 -6.92 13.47
C GLU A 17 -3.93 -5.49 13.69
N TYR A 18 -3.02 -4.55 13.93
CA TYR A 18 -3.34 -3.12 14.02
C TYR A 18 -3.98 -2.61 12.73
N PHE A 19 -3.35 -2.85 11.58
CA PHE A 19 -3.91 -2.46 10.28
C PHE A 19 -5.25 -3.13 9.99
N TYR A 20 -5.37 -4.42 10.32
CA TYR A 20 -6.62 -5.16 10.17
C TYR A 20 -7.75 -4.52 10.99
N GLY A 21 -7.47 -4.14 12.24
CA GLY A 21 -8.43 -3.44 13.11
C GLY A 21 -8.91 -2.13 12.48
N CYS A 22 -7.97 -1.25 12.10
CA CYS A 22 -8.31 0.03 11.49
C CYS A 22 -9.11 -0.12 10.18
N LEU A 23 -8.68 -1.02 9.30
CA LEU A 23 -9.38 -1.27 8.04
C LEU A 23 -10.76 -1.90 8.26
N SER A 24 -10.90 -2.80 9.24
CA SER A 24 -12.18 -3.40 9.62
C SER A 24 -13.16 -2.37 10.15
N ASP A 25 -12.69 -1.41 10.96
CA ASP A 25 -13.51 -0.34 11.51
C ASP A 25 -14.10 0.53 10.40
N VAL A 26 -13.27 0.94 9.45
CA VAL A 26 -13.71 1.72 8.28
C VAL A 26 -14.64 0.90 7.39
N ASN A 27 -14.31 -0.36 7.13
CA ASN A 27 -15.12 -1.24 6.28
C ASN A 27 -16.54 -1.46 6.86
N ARG A 28 -16.66 -1.59 8.18
CA ARG A 28 -17.97 -1.72 8.86
C ARG A 28 -18.85 -0.47 8.75
N GLN A 29 -18.24 0.70 8.56
CA GLN A 29 -18.95 1.97 8.39
C GLN A 29 -19.29 2.25 6.93
N ALA A 30 -18.77 1.47 5.98
CA ALA A 30 -19.03 1.66 4.56
C ALA A 30 -20.47 1.25 4.20
N ASN A 31 -21.09 1.98 3.26
CA ASN A 31 -22.42 1.65 2.74
C ASN A 31 -22.48 0.28 2.04
N CYS A 32 -21.35 -0.20 1.54
CA CYS A 32 -21.20 -1.51 0.93
C CYS A 32 -19.89 -2.12 1.45
N PRO A 33 -19.92 -2.82 2.59
CA PRO A 33 -18.73 -3.45 3.16
C PRO A 33 -18.16 -4.50 2.21
N LEU A 34 -16.83 -4.52 2.10
CA LEU A 34 -16.11 -5.53 1.35
C LEU A 34 -15.92 -6.82 2.17
N PRO A 35 -15.69 -7.97 1.51
CA PRO A 35 -15.36 -9.22 2.17
C PRO A 35 -14.18 -9.08 3.14
N GLN A 36 -14.23 -9.77 4.28
CA GLN A 36 -13.20 -9.69 5.33
C GLN A 36 -11.84 -10.18 4.84
N GLU A 37 -11.83 -11.09 3.90
CA GLU A 37 -10.63 -11.63 3.26
C GLU A 37 -9.85 -10.53 2.52
N PHE A 38 -10.53 -9.53 1.97
CA PHE A 38 -9.86 -8.38 1.33
C PHE A 38 -9.24 -7.46 2.36
N ILE A 39 -9.88 -7.34 3.53
CA ILE A 39 -9.38 -6.55 4.66
C ILE A 39 -8.12 -7.19 5.23
N LEU A 40 -8.16 -8.52 5.45
CA LEU A 40 -7.01 -9.30 5.88
C LEU A 40 -5.85 -9.21 4.90
N TYR A 41 -6.11 -9.41 3.60
CA TYR A 41 -5.07 -9.26 2.59
C TYR A 41 -4.47 -7.86 2.57
N SER A 42 -5.32 -6.83 2.66
CA SER A 42 -4.87 -5.44 2.65
C SER A 42 -4.03 -5.10 3.88
N SER A 43 -4.33 -5.67 5.06
CA SER A 43 -3.52 -5.47 6.25
C SER A 43 -2.14 -6.12 6.11
N GLU A 44 -2.04 -7.29 5.47
CA GLU A 44 -0.76 -7.92 5.13
C GLU A 44 0.05 -7.09 4.12
N VAL A 45 -0.60 -6.53 3.10
CA VAL A 45 0.04 -5.60 2.15
C VAL A 45 0.57 -4.36 2.85
N MET A 46 -0.23 -3.78 3.74
CA MET A 46 0.18 -2.63 4.54
C MET A 46 1.37 -2.97 5.45
N HIS A 47 1.33 -4.11 6.13
CA HIS A 47 2.44 -4.60 6.93
C HIS A 47 3.72 -4.76 6.08
N LYS A 48 3.61 -5.37 4.89
CA LYS A 48 4.72 -5.56 3.96
C LYS A 48 5.41 -4.23 3.64
N TYR A 49 4.65 -3.19 3.28
CA TYR A 49 5.22 -1.91 2.84
C TYR A 49 5.41 -0.87 3.95
N ALA A 50 4.92 -1.12 5.17
CA ALA A 50 5.23 -0.30 6.33
C ALA A 50 6.71 -0.44 6.75
N ILE A 51 7.36 -1.55 6.41
CA ILE A 51 8.79 -1.78 6.60
C ILE A 51 9.52 -1.17 5.39
N SER A 52 10.28 -0.09 5.62
CA SER A 52 10.87 0.78 4.60
C SER A 52 11.66 0.03 3.52
N GLU A 53 12.38 -1.04 3.88
CA GLU A 53 13.16 -1.87 2.96
C GLU A 53 12.34 -2.39 1.77
N ASN A 54 11.07 -2.74 1.98
CA ASN A 54 10.20 -3.28 0.92
C ASN A 54 9.63 -2.19 0.00
N TYR A 55 9.69 -0.93 0.41
CA TYR A 55 9.29 0.22 -0.39
C TYR A 55 10.46 0.78 -1.23
N PHE A 56 11.69 0.73 -0.68
CA PHE A 56 12.89 1.36 -1.26
C PHE A 56 13.74 0.47 -2.18
N VAL A 57 13.32 -0.76 -2.52
CA VAL A 57 14.13 -1.70 -3.34
C VAL A 57 14.59 -1.12 -4.70
N ASN A 58 14.13 0.05 -5.15
CA ASN A 58 14.66 0.71 -6.36
C ASN A 58 14.75 2.25 -6.26
N ASP A 59 15.47 2.77 -5.27
CA ASP A 59 15.62 4.21 -4.96
C ASP A 59 16.37 5.10 -6.02
N SER A 60 16.43 4.69 -7.29
CA SER A 60 17.03 5.53 -8.35
C SER A 60 16.25 5.61 -9.66
N LYS A 61 15.14 4.89 -9.77
CA LYS A 61 14.20 5.00 -10.89
C LYS A 61 12.81 4.82 -10.32
N GLU A 62 12.01 5.87 -10.42
CA GLU A 62 10.56 5.80 -10.23
C GLU A 62 10.06 4.56 -10.97
N ARG A 63 9.74 3.47 -10.24
CA ARG A 63 9.38 2.18 -10.84
C ARG A 63 8.25 2.45 -11.82
N VAL A 64 8.53 2.33 -13.10
CA VAL A 64 7.51 2.52 -14.13
C VAL A 64 6.69 1.25 -14.13
N LEU A 65 5.72 1.16 -13.22
CA LEU A 65 4.94 -0.05 -12.96
C LEU A 65 4.30 -0.63 -14.23
N GLY A 66 3.92 0.21 -15.19
CA GLY A 66 3.46 -0.24 -16.50
C GLY A 66 4.53 -0.99 -17.30
N MET A 67 5.81 -0.58 -17.24
CA MET A 67 6.90 -1.28 -17.91
C MET A 67 7.20 -2.61 -17.23
N GLU A 68 7.23 -2.66 -15.90
CA GLU A 68 7.43 -3.92 -15.17
C GLU A 68 6.29 -4.91 -15.42
N LEU A 69 5.04 -4.42 -15.49
CA LEU A 69 3.88 -5.23 -15.85
C LEU A 69 4.05 -5.87 -17.24
N LEU A 70 4.62 -5.14 -18.20
CA LEU A 70 4.90 -5.64 -19.54
C LEU A 70 6.09 -6.61 -19.55
N GLN A 71 7.19 -6.26 -18.89
CA GLN A 71 8.40 -7.09 -18.80
C GLN A 71 8.16 -8.42 -18.10
N ALA A 72 7.19 -8.48 -17.19
CA ALA A 72 6.76 -9.73 -16.57
C ALA A 72 6.38 -10.79 -17.62
N GLU A 73 5.88 -10.41 -18.80
CA GLU A 73 5.47 -11.37 -19.83
C GLU A 73 6.61 -12.26 -20.35
N GLU A 74 7.85 -11.80 -20.22
CA GLU A 74 9.05 -12.52 -20.64
C GLU A 74 9.67 -13.37 -19.51
N LYS A 75 9.08 -13.33 -18.31
CA LYS A 75 9.57 -14.05 -17.13
C LYS A 75 9.00 -15.45 -17.01
N THR A 76 9.61 -16.26 -16.14
CA THR A 76 9.08 -17.59 -15.81
C THR A 76 7.71 -17.47 -15.14
N LEU A 77 6.94 -18.57 -15.14
CA LEU A 77 5.61 -18.58 -14.53
C LEU A 77 5.64 -18.18 -13.04
N SER A 78 6.65 -18.63 -12.29
CA SER A 78 6.78 -18.30 -10.87
C SER A 78 7.05 -16.81 -10.67
N GLU A 79 7.99 -16.25 -11.43
CA GLU A 79 8.32 -14.83 -11.39
C GLU A 79 7.14 -13.96 -11.83
N LYS A 80 6.40 -14.37 -12.88
CA LYS A 80 5.19 -13.67 -13.33
C LYS A 80 4.17 -13.51 -12.19
N LYS A 81 3.89 -14.60 -11.47
CA LYS A 81 2.95 -14.62 -10.35
C LYS A 81 3.35 -13.61 -9.28
N GLU A 82 4.63 -13.61 -8.93
CA GLU A 82 5.18 -12.69 -7.94
C GLU A 82 5.09 -11.24 -8.41
N ILE A 83 5.63 -10.92 -9.59
CA ILE A 83 5.64 -9.56 -10.14
C ILE A 83 4.22 -8.99 -10.25
N TYR A 84 3.25 -9.75 -10.75
CA TYR A 84 1.87 -9.27 -10.86
C TYR A 84 1.21 -9.01 -9.51
N ARG A 85 1.47 -9.86 -8.52
CA ARG A 85 1.00 -9.62 -7.16
C ARG A 85 1.63 -8.36 -6.58
N GLU A 86 2.94 -8.22 -6.69
CA GLU A 86 3.67 -7.07 -6.14
C GLU A 86 3.29 -5.73 -6.76
N ILE A 87 3.08 -5.69 -8.09
CA ILE A 87 2.59 -4.48 -8.76
C ILE A 87 1.21 -4.10 -8.23
N GLY A 88 0.31 -5.08 -8.08
CA GLY A 88 -1.02 -4.85 -7.53
C GLY A 88 -0.96 -4.30 -6.10
N ASP A 89 -0.15 -4.94 -5.24
CA ASP A 89 -0.01 -4.59 -3.83
C ASP A 89 0.61 -3.20 -3.65
N LEU A 90 1.63 -2.88 -4.43
CA LEU A 90 2.26 -1.56 -4.38
C LEU A 90 1.28 -0.47 -4.81
N VAL A 91 0.48 -0.71 -5.86
CA VAL A 91 -0.57 0.23 -6.28
C VAL A 91 -1.61 0.42 -5.17
N LEU A 92 -2.08 -0.67 -4.57
CA LEU A 92 -3.04 -0.63 -3.47
C LEU A 92 -2.51 0.21 -2.31
N PHE A 93 -1.26 -0.04 -1.91
CA PHE A 93 -0.59 0.69 -0.84
C PHE A 93 -0.38 2.17 -1.19
N GLN A 94 0.19 2.48 -2.36
CA GLN A 94 0.49 3.86 -2.77
C GLN A 94 -0.77 4.71 -2.90
N LEU A 95 -1.83 4.18 -3.52
CA LEU A 95 -3.09 4.89 -3.69
C LEU A 95 -3.88 5.00 -2.40
N GLY A 96 -3.82 3.96 -1.55
CA GLY A 96 -4.51 3.90 -0.28
C GLY A 96 -3.89 4.83 0.76
N VAL A 97 -2.58 4.71 0.98
CA VAL A 97 -1.87 5.38 2.09
C VAL A 97 -1.32 6.76 1.70
N PHE A 98 -0.92 6.96 0.44
CA PHE A 98 -0.32 8.23 -0.02
C PHE A 98 -1.09 8.90 -1.16
N PRO A 99 -2.41 9.10 -1.05
CA PRO A 99 -3.23 9.62 -2.14
C PRO A 99 -2.78 11.02 -2.62
N GLN A 100 -2.26 11.87 -1.71
CA GLN A 100 -1.78 13.21 -2.03
C GLN A 100 -0.52 13.21 -2.89
N ARG A 101 0.38 12.23 -2.70
CA ARG A 101 1.62 12.10 -3.49
C ARG A 101 1.32 11.66 -4.94
N ILE A 102 0.23 10.91 -5.15
CA ILE A 102 -0.18 10.45 -6.48
C ILE A 102 -1.03 11.50 -7.20
N ASN A 103 -1.94 12.19 -6.51
CA ASN A 103 -2.79 13.21 -7.12
C ASN A 103 -1.99 14.43 -7.65
N SER A 104 -0.81 14.67 -7.10
CA SER A 104 0.09 15.77 -7.49
C SER A 104 1.07 15.39 -8.61
N LYS A 105 1.15 14.11 -9.01
CA LYS A 105 2.08 13.60 -10.01
C LYS A 105 1.37 13.20 -11.31
N THR A 106 2.13 13.22 -12.41
CA THR A 106 1.79 12.52 -13.66
C THR A 106 2.61 11.24 -13.67
N PRO A 107 2.01 10.04 -13.81
CA PRO A 107 0.65 9.74 -14.29
C PRO A 107 -0.48 9.89 -13.25
N SER A 108 -1.73 10.01 -13.73
CA SER A 108 -2.90 10.23 -12.87
C SER A 108 -3.27 9.02 -12.00
N LYS A 109 -4.06 9.25 -10.94
CA LYS A 109 -4.68 8.17 -10.12
C LYS A 109 -5.35 7.08 -10.96
N GLY A 110 -6.05 7.47 -12.04
CA GLY A 110 -6.73 6.53 -12.94
C GLY A 110 -5.76 5.59 -13.67
N TYR A 111 -4.57 6.08 -14.03
CA TYR A 111 -3.51 5.24 -14.60
C TYR A 111 -3.09 4.16 -13.61
N TYR A 112 -2.75 4.54 -12.37
CA TYR A 112 -2.31 3.56 -11.36
C TYR A 112 -3.42 2.56 -11.02
N LEU A 113 -4.68 2.99 -10.91
CA LEU A 113 -5.81 2.08 -10.73
C LEU A 113 -5.90 1.05 -11.86
N ASN A 114 -5.71 1.46 -13.12
CA ASN A 114 -5.74 0.54 -14.25
C ASN A 114 -4.54 -0.43 -14.23
N ILE A 115 -3.36 0.02 -13.82
CA ILE A 115 -2.19 -0.84 -13.63
C ILE A 115 -2.46 -1.88 -12.55
N GLY A 116 -2.92 -1.48 -11.36
CA GLY A 116 -3.21 -2.41 -10.26
C GLY A 116 -4.32 -3.41 -10.61
N ARG A 117 -5.40 -2.95 -11.26
CA ARG A 117 -6.48 -3.83 -11.78
C ARG A 117 -5.93 -4.87 -12.76
N SER A 118 -5.08 -4.42 -13.69
CA SER A 118 -4.47 -5.30 -14.70
C SER A 118 -3.55 -6.33 -14.04
N ALA A 119 -2.75 -5.91 -13.06
CA ALA A 119 -1.83 -6.77 -12.33
C ALA A 119 -2.58 -7.88 -11.58
N TYR A 120 -3.59 -7.54 -10.77
CA TYR A 120 -4.39 -8.55 -10.07
C TYR A 120 -5.21 -9.44 -11.01
N THR A 121 -5.71 -8.90 -12.14
CA THR A 121 -6.40 -9.72 -13.15
C THR A 121 -5.45 -10.73 -13.80
N LYS A 122 -4.20 -10.33 -14.11
CA LYS A 122 -3.18 -11.24 -14.61
C LYS A 122 -2.78 -12.27 -13.56
N ALA A 123 -2.63 -11.88 -12.29
CA ALA A 123 -2.39 -12.81 -11.19
C ALA A 123 -3.53 -13.86 -11.07
N ALA A 124 -4.78 -13.43 -11.23
CA ALA A 124 -5.93 -14.33 -11.25
C ALA A 124 -5.87 -15.33 -12.41
N HIS A 125 -5.53 -14.89 -13.63
CA HIS A 125 -5.37 -15.79 -14.78
C HIS A 125 -4.24 -16.81 -14.61
N LEU A 126 -3.22 -16.51 -13.80
CA LEU A 126 -2.15 -17.46 -13.46
C LEU A 126 -2.52 -18.39 -12.29
N ASN A 127 -3.77 -18.35 -11.81
CA ASN A 127 -4.22 -19.09 -10.65
C ASN A 127 -3.35 -18.79 -9.41
N CYS A 128 -2.99 -17.53 -9.18
CA CYS A 128 -2.52 -17.12 -7.88
C CYS A 128 -3.64 -17.32 -6.87
N SER A 129 -3.32 -17.84 -5.69
CA SER A 129 -4.25 -17.99 -4.58
C SER A 129 -3.82 -17.13 -3.40
N PHE A 130 -4.80 -16.76 -2.59
CA PHE A 130 -4.59 -16.23 -1.26
C PHE A 130 -5.39 -17.13 -0.33
N TYR A 131 -4.67 -17.93 0.48
CA TYR A 131 -5.24 -19.10 1.16
C TYR A 131 -6.08 -19.97 0.19
N ASP A 132 -7.19 -20.50 0.66
CA ASP A 132 -8.11 -21.35 -0.12
C ASP A 132 -9.31 -20.56 -0.69
N ILE A 133 -9.17 -19.25 -0.87
CA ILE A 133 -10.27 -18.39 -1.31
C ILE A 133 -10.38 -18.44 -2.84
N PRO A 134 -11.51 -18.95 -3.39
CA PRO A 134 -11.67 -19.09 -4.84
C PRO A 134 -11.79 -17.73 -5.51
N ASN A 135 -11.16 -17.58 -6.68
CA ASN A 135 -11.19 -16.36 -7.50
C ASN A 135 -10.75 -15.08 -6.77
N PHE A 136 -9.98 -15.20 -5.69
CA PHE A 136 -9.61 -14.08 -4.81
C PHE A 136 -9.10 -12.86 -5.59
N TYR A 137 -8.03 -13.02 -6.39
CA TYR A 137 -7.43 -11.90 -7.12
C TYR A 137 -8.34 -11.30 -8.20
N HIS A 138 -9.28 -12.07 -8.75
CA HIS A 138 -10.27 -11.55 -9.70
C HIS A 138 -11.28 -10.65 -8.96
N LEU A 139 -11.78 -11.08 -7.82
CA LEU A 139 -12.70 -10.28 -7.02
C LEU A 139 -11.99 -9.06 -6.39
N LEU A 140 -10.73 -9.23 -6.00
CA LEU A 140 -9.87 -8.15 -5.53
C LEU A 140 -9.66 -7.08 -6.61
N SER A 141 -9.38 -7.49 -7.86
CA SER A 141 -9.15 -6.55 -8.97
C SER A 141 -10.39 -5.70 -9.26
N THR A 142 -11.57 -6.32 -9.26
CA THR A 142 -12.84 -5.60 -9.47
C THR A 142 -13.18 -4.65 -8.31
N SER A 143 -12.75 -5.00 -7.10
CA SER A 143 -13.00 -4.22 -5.88
C SER A 143 -11.90 -3.21 -5.53
N LEU A 144 -10.81 -3.14 -6.32
CA LEU A 144 -9.60 -2.38 -6.00
C LEU A 144 -9.88 -0.91 -5.64
N GLU A 145 -10.76 -0.24 -6.38
CA GLU A 145 -11.05 1.16 -6.13
C GLU A 145 -11.79 1.38 -4.80
N ASN A 146 -12.66 0.46 -4.42
CA ASN A 146 -13.35 0.52 -3.13
C ASN A 146 -12.38 0.19 -2.00
N LEU A 147 -11.45 -0.75 -2.20
CA LEU A 147 -10.37 -1.00 -1.24
C LEU A 147 -9.49 0.22 -1.04
N VAL A 148 -9.06 0.87 -2.13
CA VAL A 148 -8.29 2.12 -2.04
C VAL A 148 -9.04 3.17 -1.23
N LYS A 149 -10.36 3.31 -1.38
CA LYS A 149 -11.16 4.23 -0.56
C LYS A 149 -11.11 3.86 0.93
N ILE A 150 -11.32 2.58 1.27
CA ILE A 150 -11.22 2.11 2.66
C ILE A 150 -9.84 2.40 3.23
N LEU A 151 -8.76 2.06 2.50
CA LEU A 151 -7.39 2.30 2.93
C LEU A 151 -7.13 3.80 3.13
N THR A 152 -7.62 4.65 2.24
CA THR A 152 -7.48 6.11 2.37
C THR A 152 -8.17 6.65 3.62
N HIS A 153 -9.37 6.18 3.95
CA HIS A 153 -10.06 6.62 5.17
C HIS A 153 -9.39 6.04 6.42
N ALA A 154 -8.92 4.79 6.36
CA ALA A 154 -8.14 4.21 7.45
C ALA A 154 -6.79 4.93 7.65
N ALA A 155 -6.21 5.46 6.56
CA ALA A 155 -4.96 6.22 6.61
C ALA A 155 -5.05 7.50 7.42
N GLU A 156 -6.23 8.13 7.47
CA GLU A 156 -6.48 9.25 8.37
C GLU A 156 -6.38 8.82 9.85
N SER A 157 -6.72 7.58 10.17
CA SER A 157 -6.55 7.05 11.54
C SER A 157 -5.10 6.68 11.87
N PHE A 158 -4.25 6.46 10.85
CA PHE A 158 -2.81 6.30 11.06
C PHE A 158 -2.11 7.63 11.34
N SER A 159 -2.73 8.77 10.98
CA SER A 159 -2.20 10.12 11.16
C SER A 159 -2.29 10.66 12.60
N HIS A 160 -2.08 9.78 13.58
CA HIS A 160 -1.41 10.23 14.80
C HIS A 160 0.07 10.43 14.47
N GLU A 161 0.68 11.46 15.08
CA GLU A 161 2.14 11.70 15.13
C GLU A 161 2.92 10.38 15.09
N SER A 162 2.47 9.34 15.79
CA SER A 162 3.09 8.02 15.84
C SER A 162 3.49 7.34 14.52
N LEU A 163 2.76 7.37 13.40
CA LEU A 163 3.20 6.59 12.22
C LEU A 163 4.23 7.35 11.37
N GLU A 164 3.96 8.62 11.04
CA GLU A 164 4.95 9.47 10.37
C GLU A 164 6.16 9.70 11.27
N GLN A 165 5.97 9.96 12.56
CA GLN A 165 7.06 10.09 13.53
C GLN A 165 7.75 8.76 13.81
N TYR A 166 7.11 7.60 13.72
CA TYR A 166 7.82 6.30 13.77
C TYR A 166 8.66 6.07 12.51
N LEU A 167 8.13 6.40 11.33
CA LEU A 167 8.87 6.33 10.08
C LEU A 167 10.02 7.35 10.04
N LEU A 168 9.93 8.47 10.77
CA LEU A 168 10.94 9.53 10.88
C LEU A 168 11.87 9.42 12.11
N GLU A 169 11.47 8.77 13.21
CA GLU A 169 12.28 8.60 14.44
C GLU A 169 13.19 7.36 14.38
N ASN A 170 12.86 6.38 13.54
CA ASN A 170 13.72 5.22 13.28
C ASN A 170 14.72 5.48 12.12
N ASP A 171 15.07 6.74 11.90
CA ASP A 171 16.02 7.25 10.90
C ASP A 171 17.50 6.93 11.22
N ASP A 172 17.81 6.22 12.31
CA ASP A 172 19.17 5.70 12.56
C ASP A 172 19.62 4.65 11.53
N ALA A 173 18.79 4.36 10.52
CA ALA A 173 19.14 3.61 9.32
C ALA A 173 19.12 4.42 8.01
N VAL A 174 18.96 5.76 8.03
CA VAL A 174 18.88 6.58 6.81
C VAL A 174 19.81 7.79 6.87
N ILE A 175 20.77 7.79 5.94
CA ILE A 175 21.69 8.89 5.69
C ILE A 175 20.95 10.04 4.97
N ASP A 176 20.94 11.20 5.65
CA ASP A 176 20.91 12.59 5.16
C ASP A 176 19.79 13.01 4.19
N PHE A 177 18.64 13.39 4.75
CA PHE A 177 17.72 14.34 4.11
C PHE A 177 18.12 15.79 4.39
N SER A 178 19.01 16.34 3.57
CA SER A 178 19.16 17.79 3.46
C SER A 178 19.06 18.24 2.00
N PHE A 179 17.91 18.84 1.64
CA PHE A 179 17.86 19.75 0.49
C PHE A 179 17.07 21.02 0.80
N SER A 180 17.84 22.01 1.22
CA SER A 180 17.81 23.42 0.81
C SER A 180 16.43 24.04 0.60
N THR A 181 15.93 24.68 1.65
CA THR A 181 15.06 25.85 1.51
C THR A 181 15.79 26.91 0.69
N LYS A 182 15.53 26.98 -0.62
CA LYS A 182 15.76 28.25 -1.33
C LYS A 182 14.76 29.25 -0.77
N LYS A 183 15.28 30.13 0.07
CA LYS A 183 14.65 31.40 0.45
C LYS A 183 14.10 32.08 -0.80
N ILE A 184 12.80 32.32 -0.80
CA ILE A 184 12.23 33.44 -1.54
C ILE A 184 12.71 34.68 -0.77
N ALA A 185 13.66 35.41 -1.36
CA ALA A 185 13.96 36.78 -0.98
C ALA A 185 13.35 37.69 -2.05
N ASN A 186 12.69 38.75 -1.58
CA ASN A 186 11.96 39.79 -2.31
C ASN A 186 12.50 40.16 -3.69
#